data_AF-A0AAD1SUK6-F1
#
_entry.id   AF-A0AAD1SUK6-F1
#
_cell.length_a   1.000
_cell.length_b   1.000
_cell.length_c   1.000
_cell.angle_alpha   90.00
_cell.angle_beta   90.00
_cell.angle_gamma   90.00
#
_symmetry.space_group_name_H-M   'P 1'
#
loop_
_entity.id
_entity.type
_entity.pdbx_description
1 polymer ?
#
loop_
_entity_poly.entity_id
_entity_poly.type
_entity_poly.pdbx_seq_one_letter_code
_entity_poly.pdbx_strand_id
1 'polypeptide(L)'
;MDLSEGSETPLKEKVRRLTNENVQLLDRNERLYAKLNELQEKMGKLAGSKTDLSSKLVFSEEEKLKISKELIELQIETNNIREHYEAETFELKNTILTLENRLMSTELSKEKLNGEHETLKERLRSVETNRKELADEYIVLKSNYLALSKEHEREVAKNDELSIELLNLANNRRHEDTLNQSRALVNEATAELDRVRDMVNRFSARRIKPEELVASEHERRKLERNLLGNQDHIREEIESMKKIHDTQQQKLEERVVAMGKELQEAKRAIRNTQHKIAEQSAVLLTSQSQLKEVEAENSRLQLNLKELNEEYRSRLNRYIQDLADYVDGTLRAGGSNRPQVDPVRMKQYVDSMFSDIKTSHRSREEQLATAARQYKKRMQNLVKKHESLLIAYRMQREQILSLANHDVDPGPPEHHFSITDPELLSQSSLELNRLREDKARLEAKIQELKEKKSLNESTLTSKHPGQLNEESWAEIRKQLREFTHNTQEDLERERSQLLSRAVVAEEQVAELQEYVDKHLGRYKQEIMRLRKLLGNEGPRAFSADNSHSLLLRTTKRNSHEM
;
A
#
# COMPACT_ATOMS: atom_id res chain seq x y z
N MET A 1 97.14 2.96 122.11
CA MET A 1 96.50 1.67 122.47
C MET A 1 95.04 1.76 122.06
N ASP A 2 94.73 1.92 120.78
CA ASP A 2 94.91 0.99 119.66
C ASP A 2 94.07 -0.29 119.79
N LEU A 3 93.42 -0.62 118.67
CA LEU A 3 92.82 -1.89 118.29
C LEU A 3 91.29 -2.03 118.46
N SER A 4 90.54 -1.33 117.60
CA SER A 4 89.40 -1.97 116.91
C SER A 4 89.07 -1.39 115.51
N GLU A 5 90.07 -0.85 114.80
CA GLU A 5 89.94 -0.45 113.38
C GLU A 5 90.00 -1.65 112.40
N GLY A 6 90.08 -2.90 112.90
CA GLY A 6 90.30 -4.10 112.09
C GLY A 6 89.05 -4.83 111.56
N SER A 7 87.84 -4.51 112.04
CA SER A 7 86.59 -5.17 111.60
C SER A 7 85.80 -4.35 110.57
N GLU A 8 86.04 -3.04 110.48
CA GLU A 8 85.38 -2.16 109.50
C GLU A 8 85.98 -2.28 108.09
N THR A 9 87.26 -2.64 107.96
CA THR A 9 87.95 -2.71 106.66
C THR A 9 87.45 -3.84 105.74
N PRO A 10 87.23 -5.10 106.19
CA PRO A 10 86.70 -6.15 105.31
C PRO A 10 85.23 -5.92 104.94
N LEU A 11 84.43 -5.33 105.83
CA LEU A 11 83.04 -4.98 105.58
C LEU A 11 82.93 -3.82 104.56
N LYS A 12 83.74 -2.76 104.71
CA LYS A 12 83.81 -1.67 103.74
C LYS A 12 84.27 -2.15 102.36
N GLU A 13 85.19 -3.11 102.30
CA GLU A 13 85.63 -3.70 101.03
C GLU A 13 84.57 -4.60 100.40
N LYS A 14 83.84 -5.41 101.20
CA LYS A 14 82.69 -6.20 100.74
C LYS A 14 81.59 -5.29 100.19
N VAL A 15 81.29 -4.19 100.87
CA VAL A 15 80.31 -3.18 100.41
C VAL A 15 80.78 -2.57 99.10
N ARG A 16 82.06 -2.18 98.96
CA ARG A 16 82.60 -1.67 97.69
C ARG A 16 82.52 -2.68 96.53
N ARG A 17 82.77 -3.96 96.79
CA ARG A 17 82.61 -5.02 95.77
C ARG A 17 81.15 -5.17 95.36
N LEU A 18 80.22 -5.20 96.32
CA LEU A 18 78.79 -5.29 96.05
C LEU A 18 78.24 -4.03 95.34
N THR A 19 78.75 -2.84 95.65
CA THR A 19 78.37 -1.62 94.92
C THR A 19 78.89 -1.65 93.49
N ASN A 20 80.13 -2.09 93.27
CA ASN A 20 80.69 -2.23 91.92
C ASN A 20 79.97 -3.31 91.11
N GLU A 21 79.60 -4.42 91.73
CA GLU A 21 78.80 -5.48 91.12
C GLU A 21 77.39 -4.98 90.80
N ASN A 22 76.74 -4.24 91.69
CA ASN A 22 75.46 -3.60 91.42
C ASN A 22 75.54 -2.60 90.25
N VAL A 23 76.58 -1.77 90.17
CA VAL A 23 76.79 -0.87 89.02
C VAL A 23 76.97 -1.66 87.73
N GLN A 24 77.76 -2.73 87.73
CA GLN A 24 77.91 -3.60 86.56
C GLN A 24 76.61 -4.30 86.17
N LEU A 25 75.78 -4.68 87.14
CA LEU A 25 74.46 -5.26 86.89
C LEU A 25 73.49 -4.23 86.34
N LEU A 26 73.52 -2.99 86.83
CA LEU A 26 72.73 -1.88 86.30
C LEU A 26 73.12 -1.58 84.85
N ASP A 27 74.42 -1.44 84.54
CA ASP A 27 74.90 -1.23 83.17
C ASP A 27 74.50 -2.37 82.22
N ARG A 28 74.57 -3.63 82.70
CA ARG A 28 74.12 -4.79 81.92
C ARG A 28 72.62 -4.75 81.69
N ASN A 29 71.85 -4.37 82.71
CA ASN A 29 70.40 -4.27 82.62
C ASN A 29 69.97 -3.15 81.66
N GLU A 30 70.61 -1.98 81.72
CA GLU A 30 70.39 -0.89 80.77
C GLU A 30 70.68 -1.30 79.32
N ARG A 31 71.78 -2.04 79.08
CA ARG A 31 72.08 -2.59 77.75
C ARG A 31 71.04 -3.62 77.29
N LEU A 32 70.49 -4.42 78.20
CA LEU A 32 69.43 -5.36 77.89
C LEU A 32 68.12 -4.63 77.55
N TYR A 33 67.76 -3.58 78.29
CA TYR A 33 66.61 -2.73 77.97
C TYR A 33 66.76 -2.02 76.62
N ALA A 34 67.95 -1.49 76.31
CA ALA A 34 68.22 -0.89 75.01
C ALA A 34 68.03 -1.89 73.86
N LYS A 35 68.57 -3.12 74.00
CA LYS A 35 68.38 -4.19 73.03
C LYS A 35 66.91 -4.63 72.91
N LEU A 36 66.19 -4.69 74.03
CA LEU A 36 64.76 -5.02 74.03
C LEU A 36 63.97 -3.96 73.26
N ASN A 37 64.27 -2.67 73.49
CA ASN A 37 63.64 -1.57 72.78
C ASN A 37 63.96 -1.59 71.28
N GLU A 38 65.21 -1.86 70.88
CA GLU A 38 65.57 -2.02 69.46
C GLU A 38 64.85 -3.19 68.81
N LEU A 39 64.71 -4.33 69.51
CA LEU A 39 63.95 -5.48 69.02
C LEU A 39 62.45 -5.16 68.90
N GLN A 40 61.89 -4.42 69.86
CA GLN A 40 60.51 -3.98 69.84
C GLN A 40 60.26 -3.00 68.69
N GLU A 41 61.18 -2.07 68.43
CA GLU A 41 61.09 -1.15 67.30
C GLU A 41 61.20 -1.88 65.95
N LYS A 42 62.15 -2.83 65.82
CA LYS A 42 62.27 -3.69 64.62
C LYS A 42 61.00 -4.53 64.41
N MET A 43 60.42 -5.06 65.47
CA MET A 43 59.17 -5.82 65.41
C MET A 43 57.99 -4.93 65.00
N GLY A 44 57.93 -3.69 65.51
CA GLY A 44 56.93 -2.69 65.09
C GLY A 44 57.06 -2.32 63.62
N LYS A 45 58.28 -2.07 63.13
CA LYS A 45 58.56 -1.83 61.70
C LYS A 45 58.21 -3.04 60.84
N LEU A 46 58.53 -4.25 61.29
CA LEU A 46 58.19 -5.48 60.59
C LEU A 46 56.66 -5.67 60.52
N ALA A 47 55.95 -5.42 61.61
CA ALA A 47 54.49 -5.49 61.64
C ALA A 47 53.86 -4.47 60.68
N GLY A 48 54.35 -3.22 60.66
CA GLY A 48 53.91 -2.19 59.70
C GLY A 48 54.18 -2.59 58.25
N SER A 49 55.38 -3.08 57.94
CA SER A 49 55.70 -3.54 56.58
C SER A 49 54.85 -4.74 56.14
N LYS A 50 54.51 -5.64 57.08
CA LYS A 50 53.60 -6.77 56.82
C LYS A 50 52.18 -6.28 56.52
N THR A 51 51.67 -5.30 57.28
CA THR A 51 50.34 -4.73 57.01
C THR A 51 50.30 -4.00 55.67
N ASP A 52 51.34 -3.23 55.34
CA ASP A 52 51.43 -2.50 54.07
C ASP A 52 51.54 -3.43 52.85
N LEU A 53 52.29 -4.54 52.98
CA LEU A 53 52.35 -5.55 51.93
C LEU A 53 51.00 -6.27 51.78
N SER A 54 50.33 -6.58 52.88
CA SER A 54 49.00 -7.19 52.85
C SER A 54 47.97 -6.27 52.19
N SER A 55 47.98 -4.96 52.48
CA SER A 55 47.05 -4.02 51.85
C SER A 55 47.32 -3.83 50.36
N LYS A 56 48.59 -3.78 49.95
CA LYS A 56 48.97 -3.74 48.53
C LYS A 56 48.54 -5.01 47.79
N LEU A 57 48.65 -6.17 48.42
CA LEU A 57 48.19 -7.43 47.82
C LEU A 57 46.68 -7.40 47.61
N VAL A 58 45.90 -7.02 48.62
CA VAL A 58 44.43 -6.89 48.51
C VAL A 58 44.06 -5.94 47.37
N PHE A 59 44.68 -4.77 47.30
CA PHE A 59 44.42 -3.82 46.21
C PHE A 59 44.74 -4.41 44.83
N SER A 60 45.86 -5.11 44.68
CA SER A 60 46.21 -5.77 43.41
C SER A 60 45.24 -6.89 43.02
N GLU A 61 44.67 -7.60 44.00
CA GLU A 61 43.63 -8.61 43.78
C GLU A 61 42.30 -7.96 43.37
N GLU A 62 41.92 -6.84 44.00
CA GLU A 62 40.74 -6.05 43.61
C GLU A 62 40.86 -5.49 42.18
N GLU A 63 42.02 -4.96 41.81
CA GLU A 63 42.29 -4.50 40.44
C GLU A 63 42.22 -5.66 39.43
N LYS A 64 42.80 -6.82 39.76
CA LYS A 64 42.73 -8.01 38.91
C LYS A 64 41.27 -8.47 38.73
N LEU A 65 40.47 -8.46 39.80
CA LEU A 65 39.04 -8.78 39.71
C LEU A 65 38.30 -7.77 38.84
N LYS A 66 38.60 -6.47 38.98
CA LYS A 66 38.02 -5.43 38.15
C LYS A 66 38.34 -5.61 36.67
N ILE A 67 39.61 -5.85 36.33
CA ILE A 67 40.04 -6.14 34.95
C ILE A 67 39.36 -7.42 34.43
N SER A 68 39.26 -8.47 35.26
CA SER A 68 38.60 -9.71 34.85
C SER A 68 37.11 -9.52 34.59
N LYS A 69 36.44 -8.66 35.35
CA LYS A 69 35.05 -8.28 35.15
C LYS A 69 34.88 -7.50 33.84
N GLU A 70 35.70 -6.46 33.62
CA GLU A 70 35.67 -5.66 32.39
C GLU A 70 35.96 -6.53 31.14
N LEU A 71 36.86 -7.51 31.25
CA LEU A 71 37.12 -8.47 30.16
C LEU A 71 35.90 -9.33 29.84
N ILE A 72 35.20 -9.82 30.87
CA ILE A 72 33.96 -10.60 30.68
C ILE A 72 32.86 -9.72 30.08
N GLU A 73 32.71 -8.48 30.56
CA GLU A 73 31.75 -7.53 30.00
C GLU A 73 32.03 -7.26 28.51
N LEU A 74 33.29 -6.98 28.14
CA LEU A 74 33.69 -6.84 26.74
C LEU A 74 33.43 -8.10 25.91
N GLN A 75 33.63 -9.29 26.48
CA GLN A 75 33.35 -10.54 25.80
C GLN A 75 31.85 -10.75 25.57
N ILE A 76 31.01 -10.36 26.54
CA ILE A 76 29.55 -10.39 26.40
C ILE A 76 29.11 -9.37 25.35
N GLU A 77 29.61 -8.14 25.41
CA GLU A 77 29.30 -7.10 24.41
C GLU A 77 29.72 -7.53 22.99
N THR A 78 30.91 -8.11 22.85
CA THR A 78 31.38 -8.65 21.57
C THR A 78 30.46 -9.77 21.06
N ASN A 79 30.01 -10.65 21.94
CA ASN A 79 29.08 -11.73 21.58
C ASN A 79 27.71 -11.17 21.18
N ASN A 80 27.16 -10.23 21.94
CA ASN A 80 25.90 -9.57 21.62
C ASN A 80 25.96 -8.87 20.25
N ILE A 81 27.04 -8.14 19.98
CA ILE A 81 27.26 -7.49 18.69
C ILE A 81 27.32 -8.53 17.55
N ARG A 82 28.03 -9.65 17.76
CA ARG A 82 28.09 -10.74 16.78
C ARG A 82 26.71 -11.36 16.53
N GLU A 83 25.94 -11.63 17.58
CA GLU A 83 24.58 -12.16 17.47
C GLU A 83 23.67 -11.21 16.68
N HIS A 84 23.75 -9.90 16.96
CA HIS A 84 23.03 -8.89 16.18
C HIS A 84 23.44 -8.91 14.70
N TYR A 85 24.73 -8.97 14.40
CA TYR A 85 25.20 -9.07 13.01
C TYR A 85 24.73 -10.35 12.32
N GLU A 86 24.74 -11.48 13.01
CA GLU A 86 24.24 -12.75 12.48
C GLU A 86 22.73 -12.65 12.20
N ALA A 87 21.94 -12.11 13.14
CA ALA A 87 20.50 -11.90 12.98
C ALA A 87 20.18 -10.98 11.79
N GLU A 88 20.84 -9.83 11.68
CA GLU A 88 20.69 -8.92 10.53
C GLU A 88 21.09 -9.60 9.22
N THR A 89 22.15 -10.40 9.22
CA THR A 89 22.58 -11.16 8.04
C THR A 89 21.52 -12.18 7.61
N PHE A 90 20.87 -12.87 8.56
CA PHE A 90 19.77 -13.78 8.27
C PHE A 90 18.54 -13.05 7.72
N GLU A 91 18.16 -11.92 8.32
CA GLU A 91 17.07 -11.09 7.83
C GLU A 91 17.35 -10.59 6.41
N LEU A 92 18.53 -10.02 6.17
CA LEU A 92 18.95 -9.55 4.85
C LEU A 92 18.93 -10.69 3.83
N LYS A 93 19.45 -11.87 4.17
CA LYS A 93 19.41 -13.04 3.29
C LYS A 93 17.98 -13.45 2.95
N ASN A 94 17.06 -13.40 3.92
CA ASN A 94 15.65 -13.68 3.67
C ASN A 94 15.03 -12.64 2.74
N THR A 95 15.30 -11.34 2.97
CA THR A 95 14.81 -10.28 2.07
C THR A 95 15.36 -10.44 0.65
N ILE A 96 16.64 -10.78 0.48
CA ILE A 96 17.24 -11.07 -0.83
C ILE A 96 16.51 -12.21 -1.53
N LEU A 97 16.26 -13.33 -0.84
CA LEU A 97 15.53 -14.47 -1.42
C LEU A 97 14.10 -14.07 -1.84
N THR A 98 13.40 -13.26 -1.03
CA THR A 98 12.07 -12.78 -1.42
C THR A 98 12.11 -11.85 -2.64
N LEU A 99 13.14 -11.00 -2.74
CA LEU A 99 13.33 -10.11 -3.88
C LEU A 99 13.71 -10.87 -5.15
N GLU A 100 14.57 -11.90 -5.04
CA GLU A 100 14.93 -12.80 -6.12
C GLU A 100 13.69 -13.56 -6.65
N ASN A 101 12.86 -14.11 -5.76
CA ASN A 101 11.61 -14.77 -6.17
C ASN A 101 10.65 -13.81 -6.88
N ARG A 102 10.56 -12.55 -6.40
CA ARG A 102 9.75 -11.52 -7.05
C ARG A 102 10.31 -11.15 -8.42
N LEU A 103 11.64 -10.99 -8.53
CA LEU A 103 12.33 -10.70 -9.78
C LEU A 103 12.09 -11.81 -10.81
N MET A 104 12.28 -13.07 -10.43
CA MET A 104 11.99 -14.23 -11.28
C MET A 104 10.53 -14.25 -11.75
N SER A 105 9.58 -13.95 -10.85
CA SER A 105 8.15 -13.87 -11.22
C SER A 105 7.89 -12.75 -12.23
N THR A 106 8.53 -11.59 -12.06
CA THR A 106 8.41 -10.47 -13.01
C THR A 106 9.06 -10.79 -14.36
N GLU A 107 10.20 -11.48 -14.38
CA GLU A 107 10.85 -11.91 -15.62
C GLU A 107 9.98 -12.90 -16.40
N LEU A 108 9.38 -13.88 -15.71
CA LEU A 108 8.43 -14.81 -16.34
C LEU A 108 7.20 -14.07 -16.90
N SER A 109 6.68 -13.07 -16.18
CA SER A 109 5.55 -12.27 -16.69
C SER A 109 5.95 -11.44 -17.92
N LYS A 110 7.17 -10.91 -17.95
CA LYS A 110 7.72 -10.17 -19.08
C LYS A 110 7.89 -11.07 -20.30
N GLU A 111 8.40 -12.28 -20.13
CA GLU A 111 8.53 -13.27 -21.21
C GLU A 111 7.18 -13.64 -21.82
N LYS A 112 6.15 -13.86 -20.97
CA LYS A 112 4.78 -14.12 -21.43
C LYS A 112 4.23 -12.96 -22.26
N LEU A 113 4.32 -11.73 -21.76
CA LEU A 113 3.88 -10.53 -22.48
C LEU A 113 4.66 -10.33 -23.78
N ASN A 114 5.94 -10.65 -23.81
CA ASN A 114 6.75 -10.57 -25.02
C ASN A 114 6.33 -11.62 -26.06
N GLY A 115 5.97 -12.83 -25.61
CA GLY A 115 5.37 -13.85 -26.46
C GLY A 115 4.04 -13.40 -27.06
N GLU A 116 3.14 -12.86 -26.24
CA GLU A 116 1.86 -12.29 -26.69
C GLU A 116 2.07 -11.15 -27.69
N HIS A 117 3.02 -10.25 -27.41
CA HIS A 117 3.37 -9.16 -28.31
C HIS A 117 3.82 -9.65 -29.69
N GLU A 118 4.72 -10.64 -29.76
CA GLU A 118 5.16 -11.17 -31.05
C GLU A 118 4.02 -11.89 -31.78
N THR A 119 3.13 -12.61 -31.10
CA THR A 119 1.95 -13.22 -31.75
C THR A 119 0.98 -12.18 -32.31
N LEU A 120 0.74 -11.08 -31.59
CA LEU A 120 -0.11 -9.98 -32.05
C LEU A 120 0.53 -9.26 -33.25
N LYS A 121 1.85 -9.09 -33.23
CA LYS A 121 2.62 -8.48 -34.32
C LYS A 121 2.60 -9.36 -35.58
N GLU A 122 2.69 -10.68 -35.44
CA GLU A 122 2.51 -11.62 -36.56
C GLU A 122 1.09 -11.55 -37.13
N ARG A 123 0.07 -11.50 -36.26
CA ARG A 123 -1.32 -11.31 -36.68
C ARG A 123 -1.55 -9.97 -37.38
N LEU A 124 -0.91 -8.91 -36.91
CA LEU A 124 -0.97 -7.60 -37.58
C LEU A 124 -0.35 -7.68 -38.97
N ARG A 125 0.83 -8.31 -39.10
CA ARG A 125 1.50 -8.52 -40.39
C ARG A 125 0.63 -9.30 -41.36
N SER A 126 -0.05 -10.36 -40.91
CA SER A 126 -0.95 -11.13 -41.79
C SER A 126 -2.20 -10.35 -42.21
N VAL A 127 -2.77 -9.51 -41.34
CA VAL A 127 -3.86 -8.61 -41.72
C VAL A 127 -3.39 -7.55 -42.71
N GLU A 128 -2.18 -7.00 -42.53
CA GLU A 128 -1.59 -6.04 -43.46
C GLU A 128 -1.32 -6.64 -44.84
N THR A 129 -0.86 -7.90 -44.92
CA THR A 129 -0.71 -8.60 -46.21
C THR A 129 -2.06 -8.83 -46.88
N ASN A 130 -3.06 -9.32 -46.14
CA ASN A 130 -4.41 -9.52 -46.66
C ASN A 130 -5.03 -8.21 -47.17
N ARG A 131 -4.78 -7.10 -46.48
CA ARG A 131 -5.25 -5.77 -46.92
C ARG A 131 -4.59 -5.33 -48.23
N LYS A 132 -3.30 -5.63 -48.41
CA LYS A 132 -2.59 -5.33 -49.67
C LYS A 132 -3.13 -6.18 -50.81
N GLU A 133 -3.29 -7.48 -50.59
CA GLU A 133 -3.88 -8.42 -51.56
C GLU A 133 -5.28 -7.97 -51.99
N LEU A 134 -6.15 -7.62 -51.03
CA LEU A 134 -7.50 -7.13 -51.35
C LEU A 134 -7.49 -5.80 -52.12
N ALA A 135 -6.51 -4.93 -51.86
CA ALA A 135 -6.35 -3.70 -52.62
C ALA A 135 -5.91 -3.98 -54.07
N ASP A 136 -5.00 -4.95 -54.26
CA ASP A 136 -4.56 -5.39 -55.58
C ASP A 136 -5.72 -6.04 -56.36
N GLU A 137 -6.51 -6.90 -55.71
CA GLU A 137 -7.74 -7.48 -56.28
C GLU A 137 -8.74 -6.40 -56.68
N TYR A 138 -8.94 -5.38 -55.85
CA TYR A 138 -9.83 -4.27 -56.17
C TYR A 138 -9.35 -3.47 -57.40
N ILE A 139 -8.03 -3.26 -57.53
CA ILE A 139 -7.45 -2.59 -58.70
C ILE A 139 -7.71 -3.41 -59.96
N VAL A 140 -7.47 -4.73 -59.92
CA VAL A 140 -7.75 -5.64 -61.04
C VAL A 140 -9.23 -5.62 -61.41
N LEU A 141 -10.11 -5.72 -60.41
CA LEU A 141 -11.56 -5.70 -60.62
C LEU A 141 -12.02 -4.38 -61.23
N LYS A 142 -11.52 -3.25 -60.74
CA LYS A 142 -11.79 -1.91 -61.30
C LYS A 142 -11.33 -1.81 -62.75
N SER A 143 -10.15 -2.35 -63.08
CA SER A 143 -9.65 -2.42 -64.46
C SER A 143 -10.58 -3.25 -65.35
N ASN A 144 -11.06 -4.39 -64.88
CA ASN A 144 -12.00 -5.25 -65.59
C ASN A 144 -13.34 -4.54 -65.84
N TYR A 145 -13.90 -3.85 -64.83
CA TYR A 145 -15.13 -3.07 -65.01
C TYR A 145 -14.95 -1.92 -66.01
N LEU A 146 -13.81 -1.25 -66.00
CA LEU A 146 -13.49 -0.22 -66.99
C LEU A 146 -13.39 -0.78 -68.40
N ALA A 147 -12.79 -1.98 -68.57
CA ALA A 147 -12.73 -2.65 -69.86
C ALA A 147 -14.13 -3.05 -70.35
N LEU A 148 -14.94 -3.65 -69.49
CA LEU A 148 -16.32 -4.05 -69.80
C LEU A 148 -17.21 -2.84 -70.14
N SER A 149 -17.06 -1.73 -69.40
CA SER A 149 -17.78 -0.48 -69.69
C SER A 149 -17.43 0.06 -71.07
N LYS A 150 -16.14 0.04 -71.45
CA LYS A 150 -15.70 0.41 -72.80
C LYS A 150 -16.25 -0.52 -73.89
N GLU A 151 -16.32 -1.83 -73.63
CA GLU A 151 -16.95 -2.76 -74.58
C GLU A 151 -18.45 -2.51 -74.72
N HIS A 152 -19.14 -2.24 -73.60
CA HIS A 152 -20.55 -1.88 -73.62
C HIS A 152 -20.79 -0.59 -74.40
N GLU A 153 -19.99 0.46 -74.18
CA GLU A 153 -20.05 1.70 -74.96
C GLU A 153 -19.83 1.47 -76.46
N ARG A 154 -18.91 0.57 -76.85
CA ARG A 154 -18.72 0.19 -78.26
C ARG A 154 -19.94 -0.52 -78.84
N GLU A 155 -20.57 -1.43 -78.10
CA GLU A 155 -21.79 -2.10 -78.55
C GLU A 155 -22.99 -1.13 -78.64
N VAL A 156 -23.10 -0.19 -77.70
CA VAL A 156 -24.09 0.90 -77.79
C VAL A 156 -23.86 1.72 -79.06
N ALA A 157 -22.61 2.14 -79.34
CA ALA A 157 -22.28 2.88 -80.55
C ALA A 157 -22.63 2.11 -81.83
N LYS A 158 -22.34 0.80 -81.89
CA LYS A 158 -22.75 -0.05 -83.02
C LYS A 158 -24.26 -0.16 -83.15
N ASN A 159 -24.99 -0.28 -82.04
CA ASN A 159 -26.45 -0.37 -82.05
C ASN A 159 -27.10 0.96 -82.48
N ASP A 160 -26.48 2.09 -82.13
CA ASP A 160 -26.87 3.41 -82.60
C ASP A 160 -26.60 3.56 -84.11
N GLU A 161 -25.45 3.11 -84.60
CA GLU A 161 -25.13 3.04 -86.04
C GLU A 161 -26.18 2.19 -86.78
N LEU A 162 -26.47 0.98 -86.27
CA LEU A 162 -27.47 0.08 -86.86
C LEU A 162 -28.88 0.68 -86.81
N SER A 163 -29.24 1.39 -85.73
CA SER A 163 -30.50 2.14 -85.64
C SER A 163 -30.59 3.24 -86.69
N ILE A 164 -29.49 3.98 -86.92
CA ILE A 164 -29.43 5.00 -87.98
C ILE A 164 -29.56 4.36 -89.35
N GLU A 165 -28.90 3.22 -89.60
CA GLU A 165 -29.03 2.46 -90.84
C GLU A 165 -30.46 1.97 -91.08
N LEU A 166 -31.12 1.43 -90.05
CA LEU A 166 -32.53 1.03 -90.12
C LEU A 166 -33.45 2.21 -90.40
N LEU A 167 -33.18 3.38 -89.81
CA LEU A 167 -33.94 4.61 -90.04
C LEU A 167 -33.74 5.11 -91.47
N ASN A 168 -32.51 5.04 -91.99
CA ASN A 168 -32.20 5.35 -93.39
C ASN A 168 -32.89 4.39 -94.36
N LEU A 169 -32.90 3.08 -94.07
CA LEU A 169 -33.66 2.10 -94.85
C LEU A 169 -35.16 2.37 -94.80
N ALA A 170 -35.71 2.71 -93.63
CA ALA A 170 -37.13 3.07 -93.48
C ALA A 170 -37.48 4.35 -94.26
N ASN A 171 -36.59 5.36 -94.27
CA ASN A 171 -36.76 6.57 -95.08
C ASN A 171 -36.66 6.28 -96.58
N ASN A 172 -35.70 5.46 -97.02
CA ASN A 172 -35.60 5.03 -98.42
C ASN A 172 -36.83 4.26 -98.87
N ARG A 173 -37.37 3.38 -98.00
CA ARG A 173 -38.62 2.66 -98.26
C ARG A 173 -39.82 3.61 -98.36
N ARG A 174 -39.91 4.61 -97.47
CA ARG A 174 -40.91 5.68 -97.57
C ARG A 174 -40.78 6.47 -98.89
N HIS A 175 -39.57 6.76 -99.35
CA HIS A 175 -39.34 7.45 -100.62
C HIS A 175 -39.73 6.59 -101.84
N GLU A 176 -39.44 5.28 -101.82
CA GLU A 176 -39.91 4.34 -102.84
C GLU A 176 -41.44 4.22 -102.83
N ASP A 177 -42.06 4.14 -101.67
CA ASP A 177 -43.52 4.12 -101.53
C ASP A 177 -44.13 5.42 -102.07
N THR A 178 -43.51 6.58 -101.82
CA THR A 178 -43.96 7.88 -102.35
C THR A 178 -43.82 7.97 -103.87
N LEU A 179 -42.73 7.43 -104.45
CA LEU A 179 -42.52 7.33 -105.90
C LEU A 179 -43.52 6.38 -106.56
N ASN A 180 -43.81 5.25 -105.93
CA ASN A 180 -44.82 4.31 -106.38
C ASN A 180 -46.24 4.91 -106.31
N GLN A 181 -46.53 5.69 -105.27
CA GLN A 181 -47.78 6.43 -105.12
C GLN A 181 -47.93 7.53 -106.20
N SER A 182 -46.85 8.20 -106.58
CA SER A 182 -46.85 9.17 -107.70
C SER A 182 -47.06 8.52 -109.08
N ARG A 183 -46.53 7.31 -109.31
CA ARG A 183 -46.77 6.52 -110.55
C ARG A 183 -48.20 5.99 -110.62
N ALA A 184 -48.80 5.63 -109.49
CA ALA A 184 -50.21 5.24 -109.42
C ALA A 184 -51.14 6.42 -109.76
N LEU A 185 -50.87 7.62 -109.24
CA LEU A 185 -51.64 8.83 -109.52
C LEU A 185 -51.60 9.25 -111.01
N VAL A 186 -50.49 9.05 -111.71
CA VAL A 186 -50.38 9.35 -113.16
C VAL A 186 -51.18 8.36 -114.01
N ASN A 187 -51.28 7.10 -113.59
CA ASN A 187 -52.08 6.08 -114.29
C ASN A 187 -53.59 6.19 -113.98
N GLU A 188 -53.95 6.78 -112.85
CA GLU A 188 -55.34 7.03 -112.46
C GLU A 188 -55.89 8.31 -113.12
N ALA A 189 -55.05 9.34 -113.28
CA ALA A 189 -55.40 10.59 -113.98
C ALA A 189 -55.70 10.40 -115.48
N THR A 190 -55.11 9.40 -116.15
CA THR A 190 -55.43 9.08 -117.56
C THR A 190 -56.72 8.27 -117.71
N ALA A 191 -57.15 7.55 -116.66
CA ALA A 191 -58.41 6.79 -116.66
C ALA A 191 -59.63 7.63 -116.21
N GLU A 192 -59.43 8.69 -115.44
CA GLU A 192 -60.49 9.57 -114.93
C GLU A 192 -60.99 10.59 -115.98
N LEU A 193 -60.19 10.93 -117.00
CA LEU A 193 -60.62 11.83 -118.09
C LEU A 193 -61.70 11.21 -119.01
N ASP A 194 -61.74 9.88 -119.15
CA ASP A 194 -62.77 9.18 -119.93
C ASP A 194 -64.07 8.96 -119.13
N ARG A 195 -64.01 8.87 -117.79
CA ARG A 195 -65.20 8.70 -116.93
C ARG A 195 -65.98 9.99 -116.69
N VAL A 196 -65.31 11.14 -116.77
CA VAL A 196 -65.92 12.47 -116.53
C VAL A 196 -66.83 12.91 -117.69
N ARG A 197 -66.68 12.35 -118.90
CA ARG A 197 -67.62 12.61 -120.01
C ARG A 197 -68.95 11.84 -119.89
N ASP A 198 -68.97 10.71 -119.19
CA ASP A 198 -70.16 9.87 -119.05
C ASP A 198 -70.99 10.14 -117.76
N MET A 199 -70.42 10.83 -116.77
CA MET A 199 -71.09 11.12 -115.49
C MET A 199 -72.01 12.35 -115.52
N VAL A 200 -71.90 13.22 -116.54
CA VAL A 200 -72.65 14.49 -116.61
C VAL A 200 -74.11 14.32 -117.03
N ASN A 201 -74.50 13.16 -117.58
CA ASN A 201 -75.89 12.90 -118.01
C ASN A 201 -76.72 11.99 -117.08
N ARG A 202 -76.25 11.73 -115.84
CA ARG A 202 -77.03 11.02 -114.82
C ARG A 202 -77.24 11.85 -113.56
N PHE A 203 -77.72 13.08 -113.75
CA PHE A 203 -78.51 13.74 -112.73
C PHE A 203 -79.67 12.84 -112.27
N SER A 204 -80.06 13.03 -111.02
CA SER A 204 -81.45 13.09 -110.53
C SER A 204 -81.92 11.92 -109.65
N ALA A 205 -82.40 12.28 -108.45
CA ALA A 205 -83.04 11.50 -107.38
C ALA A 205 -82.05 10.73 -106.46
N ARG A 206 -82.00 10.91 -105.14
CA ARG A 206 -82.99 11.36 -104.13
C ARG A 206 -82.25 11.70 -102.81
N ARG A 207 -82.82 12.61 -102.02
CA ARG A 207 -82.44 12.98 -100.63
C ARG A 207 -82.86 11.91 -99.60
N ILE A 208 -82.37 12.08 -98.34
CA ILE A 208 -82.87 11.66 -96.98
C ILE A 208 -81.83 10.75 -96.27
N LYS A 209 -81.39 10.86 -94.99
CA LYS A 209 -81.49 11.73 -93.78
C LYS A 209 -80.33 11.31 -92.83
N PRO A 210 -79.91 12.10 -91.82
CA PRO A 210 -78.89 11.71 -90.84
C PRO A 210 -79.50 11.23 -89.50
N GLU A 211 -79.29 9.97 -89.14
CA GLU A 211 -79.68 9.43 -87.83
C GLU A 211 -78.76 8.24 -87.48
N GLU A 212 -77.63 8.50 -86.83
CA GLU A 212 -76.78 7.48 -86.17
C GLU A 212 -75.74 8.18 -85.29
N LEU A 213 -76.19 8.71 -84.15
CA LEU A 213 -75.33 9.26 -83.10
C LEU A 213 -75.93 8.96 -81.73
N VAL A 214 -76.12 7.68 -81.42
CA VAL A 214 -76.39 7.23 -80.04
C VAL A 214 -75.62 5.94 -79.78
N ALA A 215 -74.46 6.07 -79.13
CA ALA A 215 -73.81 4.94 -78.47
C ALA A 215 -74.70 4.48 -77.29
N SER A 216 -74.87 3.17 -77.15
CA SER A 216 -75.76 2.52 -76.18
C SER A 216 -75.40 2.89 -74.72
N GLU A 217 -76.38 3.37 -73.94
CA GLU A 217 -76.24 3.69 -72.51
C GLU A 217 -75.66 2.54 -71.67
N HIS A 218 -75.73 1.30 -72.16
CA HIS A 218 -75.26 0.11 -71.46
C HIS A 218 -73.73 0.04 -71.36
N GLU A 219 -73.01 0.49 -72.39
CA GLU A 219 -71.54 0.55 -72.36
C GLU A 219 -71.04 1.67 -71.45
N ARG A 220 -71.78 2.78 -71.41
CA ARG A 220 -71.49 3.91 -70.51
C ARG A 220 -71.63 3.54 -69.03
N ARG A 221 -72.66 2.78 -68.66
CA ARG A 221 -72.85 2.24 -67.29
C ARG A 221 -71.79 1.20 -66.89
N LYS A 222 -71.27 0.43 -67.86
CA LYS A 222 -70.22 -0.56 -67.61
C LYS A 222 -68.85 0.12 -67.43
N LEU A 223 -68.59 1.17 -68.20
CA LEU A 223 -67.43 2.05 -67.99
C LEU A 223 -67.51 2.80 -66.65
N GLU A 224 -68.69 3.33 -66.28
CA GLU A 224 -68.92 4.00 -64.99
C GLU A 224 -68.66 3.07 -63.79
N ARG A 225 -69.12 1.81 -63.83
CA ARG A 225 -68.81 0.86 -62.74
C ARG A 225 -67.32 0.55 -62.60
N ASN A 226 -66.58 0.47 -63.70
CA ASN A 226 -65.14 0.20 -63.67
C ASN A 226 -64.30 1.44 -63.36
N LEU A 227 -64.77 2.64 -63.68
CA LEU A 227 -64.12 3.91 -63.36
C LEU A 227 -64.40 4.37 -61.91
N LEU A 228 -65.62 4.15 -61.40
CA LEU A 228 -66.01 4.49 -60.02
C LEU A 228 -65.57 3.43 -59.01
N GLY A 229 -65.58 2.13 -59.37
CA GLY A 229 -65.14 1.05 -58.48
C GLY A 229 -63.64 1.08 -58.14
N ASN A 230 -62.82 1.70 -58.99
CA ASN A 230 -61.38 1.87 -58.76
C ASN A 230 -61.05 3.17 -57.99
N GLN A 231 -62.02 4.06 -57.80
CA GLN A 231 -61.81 5.35 -57.14
C GLN A 231 -61.55 5.19 -55.64
N ASP A 232 -62.20 4.22 -55.00
CA ASP A 232 -61.98 3.90 -53.59
C ASP A 232 -60.62 3.23 -53.37
N HIS A 233 -60.21 2.35 -54.28
CA HIS A 233 -58.88 1.72 -54.22
C HIS A 233 -57.75 2.76 -54.37
N ILE A 234 -57.86 3.68 -55.33
CA ILE A 234 -56.89 4.79 -55.49
C ILE A 234 -56.88 5.69 -54.24
N ARG A 235 -58.03 5.93 -53.62
CA ARG A 235 -58.14 6.71 -52.38
C ARG A 235 -57.43 6.01 -51.22
N GLU A 236 -57.63 4.70 -51.05
CA GLU A 236 -56.95 3.89 -50.04
C GLU A 236 -55.44 3.83 -50.27
N GLU A 237 -54.99 3.70 -51.52
CA GLU A 237 -53.56 3.76 -51.87
C GLU A 237 -52.96 5.13 -51.53
N ILE A 238 -53.62 6.23 -51.88
CA ILE A 238 -53.18 7.59 -51.51
C ILE A 238 -53.12 7.75 -49.99
N GLU A 239 -54.09 7.22 -49.26
CA GLU A 239 -54.15 7.32 -47.81
C GLU A 239 -53.10 6.44 -47.11
N SER A 240 -52.81 5.26 -47.65
CA SER A 240 -51.69 4.42 -47.21
C SER A 240 -50.33 5.07 -47.48
N MET A 241 -50.16 5.66 -48.68
CA MET A 241 -48.98 6.43 -49.03
C MET A 241 -48.80 7.63 -48.09
N LYS A 242 -49.87 8.36 -47.77
CA LYS A 242 -49.82 9.49 -46.83
C LYS A 242 -49.39 9.03 -45.43
N LYS A 243 -49.96 7.94 -44.91
CA LYS A 243 -49.55 7.36 -43.62
C LYS A 243 -48.08 6.93 -43.62
N ILE A 244 -47.58 6.36 -44.72
CA ILE A 244 -46.16 6.00 -44.85
C ILE A 244 -45.28 7.25 -44.81
N HIS A 245 -45.64 8.31 -45.53
CA HIS A 245 -44.89 9.58 -45.51
C HIS A 245 -44.94 10.24 -44.12
N ASP A 246 -46.10 10.27 -43.46
CA ASP A 246 -46.25 10.83 -42.11
C ASP A 246 -45.38 10.07 -41.10
N THR A 247 -45.35 8.73 -41.16
CA THR A 247 -44.48 7.93 -40.29
C THR A 247 -42.99 8.11 -40.61
N GLN A 248 -42.62 8.29 -41.89
CA GLN A 248 -41.25 8.62 -42.28
C GLN A 248 -40.85 10.00 -41.77
N GLN A 249 -41.74 11.00 -41.89
CA GLN A 249 -41.54 12.36 -41.38
C GLN A 249 -41.36 12.35 -39.86
N GLN A 250 -42.22 11.64 -39.12
CA GLN A 250 -42.09 11.52 -37.68
C GLN A 250 -40.77 10.85 -37.27
N LYS A 251 -40.34 9.79 -37.96
CA LYS A 251 -39.03 9.15 -37.70
C LYS A 251 -37.86 10.10 -37.95
N LEU A 252 -37.94 10.95 -38.96
CA LEU A 252 -36.92 11.96 -39.23
C LEU A 252 -36.90 13.04 -38.14
N GLU A 253 -38.07 13.51 -37.70
CA GLU A 253 -38.20 14.48 -36.60
C GLU A 253 -37.67 13.92 -35.29
N GLU A 254 -38.02 12.68 -34.94
CA GLU A 254 -37.49 11.97 -33.77
C GLU A 254 -35.96 11.83 -33.84
N ARG A 255 -35.40 11.52 -35.01
CA ARG A 255 -33.95 11.44 -35.21
C ARG A 255 -33.26 12.79 -35.07
N VAL A 256 -33.87 13.86 -35.57
CA VAL A 256 -33.36 15.24 -35.39
C VAL A 256 -33.38 15.64 -33.91
N VAL A 257 -34.45 15.31 -33.18
CA VAL A 257 -34.55 15.58 -31.74
C VAL A 257 -33.52 14.76 -30.96
N ALA A 258 -33.31 13.49 -31.29
CA ALA A 258 -32.30 12.63 -30.69
C ALA A 258 -30.89 13.19 -30.90
N MET A 259 -30.52 13.52 -32.15
CA MET A 259 -29.24 14.16 -32.47
C MET A 259 -29.08 15.53 -31.76
N GLY A 260 -30.17 16.29 -31.59
CA GLY A 260 -30.16 17.54 -30.85
C GLY A 260 -29.85 17.36 -29.35
N LYS A 261 -30.40 16.32 -28.72
CA LYS A 261 -30.11 15.95 -27.33
C LYS A 261 -28.66 15.48 -27.18
N GLU A 262 -28.20 14.58 -28.04
CA GLU A 262 -26.81 14.09 -28.06
C GLU A 262 -25.83 15.25 -28.23
N LEU A 263 -26.10 16.19 -29.14
CA LEU A 263 -25.27 17.38 -29.32
C LEU A 263 -25.25 18.26 -28.06
N GLN A 264 -26.39 18.42 -27.37
CA GLN A 264 -26.46 19.18 -26.14
C GLN A 264 -25.69 18.51 -24.99
N GLU A 265 -25.79 17.19 -24.87
CA GLU A 265 -25.05 16.38 -23.91
C GLU A 265 -23.55 16.42 -24.18
N ALA A 266 -23.13 16.28 -25.44
CA ALA A 266 -21.74 16.44 -25.84
C ALA A 266 -21.21 17.84 -25.48
N LYS A 267 -21.99 18.91 -25.73
CA LYS A 267 -21.63 20.28 -25.32
C LYS A 267 -21.53 20.44 -23.81
N ARG A 268 -22.39 19.79 -23.02
CA ARG A 268 -22.30 19.79 -21.55
C ARG A 268 -21.06 19.03 -21.07
N ALA A 269 -20.78 17.88 -21.65
CA ALA A 269 -19.58 17.09 -21.37
C ALA A 269 -18.30 17.89 -21.65
N ILE A 270 -18.23 18.60 -22.80
CA ILE A 270 -17.11 19.47 -23.14
C ILE A 270 -16.93 20.61 -22.12
N ARG A 271 -18.01 21.25 -21.66
CA ARG A 271 -17.91 22.29 -20.62
C ARG A 271 -17.42 21.71 -19.29
N ASN A 272 -17.89 20.52 -18.92
CA ASN A 272 -17.46 19.84 -17.70
C ASN A 272 -15.98 19.45 -17.76
N THR A 273 -15.49 18.96 -18.91
CA THR A 273 -14.06 18.65 -19.08
C THR A 273 -13.23 19.93 -19.07
N GLN A 274 -13.69 21.02 -19.70
CA GLN A 274 -13.05 22.34 -19.61
C GLN A 274 -12.97 22.85 -18.17
N HIS A 275 -14.04 22.71 -17.38
CA HIS A 275 -14.05 23.11 -15.97
C HIS A 275 -13.04 22.30 -15.16
N LYS A 276 -13.01 20.97 -15.33
CA LYS A 276 -12.03 20.09 -14.67
C LYS A 276 -10.59 20.43 -15.07
N ILE A 277 -10.33 20.72 -16.35
CA ILE A 277 -9.01 21.17 -16.81
C ILE A 277 -8.63 22.49 -16.14
N ALA A 278 -9.56 23.43 -16.00
CA ALA A 278 -9.31 24.71 -15.32
C ALA A 278 -9.01 24.51 -13.82
N GLU A 279 -9.77 23.67 -13.12
CA GLU A 279 -9.52 23.29 -11.73
C GLU A 279 -8.14 22.66 -11.55
N GLN A 280 -7.79 21.68 -12.39
CA GLN A 280 -6.48 21.02 -12.37
C GLN A 280 -5.35 22.01 -12.67
N SER A 281 -5.56 22.92 -13.62
CA SER A 281 -4.59 23.98 -13.95
C SER A 281 -4.39 24.93 -12.77
N ALA A 282 -5.45 25.28 -12.05
CA ALA A 282 -5.36 26.12 -10.85
C ALA A 282 -4.60 25.41 -9.73
N VAL A 283 -4.90 24.13 -9.47
CA VAL A 283 -4.18 23.32 -8.47
C VAL A 283 -2.69 23.21 -8.84
N LEU A 284 -2.38 22.92 -10.11
CA LEU A 284 -1.00 22.86 -10.59
C LEU A 284 -0.25 24.19 -10.41
N LEU A 285 -0.92 25.31 -10.67
CA LEU A 285 -0.32 26.64 -10.48
C LEU A 285 -0.03 26.92 -9.00
N THR A 286 -0.96 26.54 -8.10
CA THR A 286 -0.75 26.69 -6.65
C THR A 286 0.36 25.80 -6.12
N SER A 287 0.47 24.55 -6.60
CA SER A 287 1.55 23.65 -6.19
C SER A 287 2.90 24.11 -6.75
N GLN A 288 2.94 24.64 -7.98
CA GLN A 288 4.15 25.24 -8.55
C GLN A 288 4.59 26.50 -7.78
N SER A 289 3.64 27.32 -7.31
CA SER A 289 3.94 28.47 -6.45
C SER A 289 4.54 28.02 -5.12
N GLN A 290 3.96 27.01 -4.48
CA GLN A 290 4.48 26.44 -3.22
C GLN A 290 5.88 25.86 -3.40
N LEU A 291 6.15 25.19 -4.53
CA LEU A 291 7.47 24.65 -4.85
C LEU A 291 8.51 25.77 -4.96
N LYS A 292 8.19 26.87 -5.66
CA LYS A 292 9.08 28.04 -5.74
C LYS A 292 9.31 28.71 -4.39
N GLU A 293 8.28 28.77 -3.54
CA GLU A 293 8.40 29.30 -2.18
C GLU A 293 9.35 28.44 -1.35
N VAL A 294 9.21 27.12 -1.39
CA VAL A 294 10.11 26.18 -0.71
C VAL A 294 11.54 26.23 -1.27
N GLU A 295 11.71 26.40 -2.58
CA GLU A 295 13.04 26.60 -3.20
C GLU A 295 13.70 27.91 -2.73
N ALA A 296 12.93 28.99 -2.61
CA ALA A 296 13.39 30.26 -2.06
C ALA A 296 13.74 30.13 -0.57
N GLU A 297 12.92 29.42 0.22
CA GLU A 297 13.22 29.09 1.61
C GLU A 297 14.49 28.26 1.75
N ASN A 298 14.69 27.25 0.90
CA ASN A 298 15.89 26.43 0.87
C ASN A 298 17.13 27.29 0.56
N SER A 299 17.04 28.15 -0.44
CA SER A 299 18.12 29.10 -0.78
C SER A 299 18.43 30.03 0.40
N ARG A 300 17.40 30.55 1.09
CA ARG A 300 17.56 31.39 2.28
C ARG A 300 18.21 30.63 3.43
N LEU A 301 17.79 29.39 3.69
CA LEU A 301 18.39 28.53 4.72
C LEU A 301 19.86 28.20 4.40
N GLN A 302 20.20 27.98 3.13
CA GLN A 302 21.58 27.78 2.70
C GLN A 302 22.44 29.02 2.95
N LEU A 303 21.92 30.22 2.70
CA LEU A 303 22.62 31.47 3.03
C LEU A 303 22.81 31.61 4.54
N ASN A 304 21.76 31.40 5.34
CA ASN A 304 21.86 31.43 6.80
C ASN A 304 22.89 30.42 7.34
N LEU A 305 22.99 29.22 6.74
CA LEU A 305 24.02 28.23 7.11
C LEU A 305 25.43 28.71 6.76
N LYS A 306 25.62 29.42 5.64
CA LYS A 306 26.92 30.01 5.28
C LYS A 306 27.30 31.12 6.25
N GLU A 307 26.37 32.05 6.52
CA GLU A 307 26.57 33.13 7.49
C GLU A 307 26.92 32.58 8.87
N LEU A 308 26.17 31.59 9.37
CA LEU A 308 26.45 30.99 10.66
C LEU A 308 27.80 30.26 10.69
N ASN A 309 28.20 29.58 9.61
CA ASN A 309 29.52 28.96 9.50
C ASN A 309 30.66 30.00 9.47
N GLU A 310 30.46 31.13 8.79
CA GLU A 310 31.38 32.25 8.79
C GLU A 310 31.48 32.88 10.18
N GLU A 311 30.36 33.03 10.89
CA GLU A 311 30.37 33.45 12.29
C GLU A 311 31.15 32.49 13.19
N TYR A 312 30.96 31.18 13.05
CA TYR A 312 31.74 30.18 13.81
C TYR A 312 33.24 30.29 13.51
N ARG A 313 33.62 30.46 12.24
CA ARG A 313 35.01 30.65 11.84
C ARG A 313 35.59 31.95 12.39
N SER A 314 34.85 33.06 12.32
CA SER A 314 35.27 34.35 12.86
C SER A 314 35.41 34.32 14.39
N ARG A 315 34.48 33.65 15.10
CA ARG A 315 34.58 33.44 16.55
C ARG A 315 35.80 32.60 16.92
N LEU A 316 36.05 31.51 16.20
CA LEU A 316 37.23 30.66 16.43
C LEU A 316 38.54 31.40 16.13
N ASN A 317 38.59 32.18 15.06
CA ASN A 317 39.75 33.02 14.74
C ASN A 317 39.98 34.09 15.79
N ARG A 318 38.91 34.74 16.29
CA ARG A 318 39.00 35.66 17.41
C ARG A 318 39.51 34.95 18.66
N TYR A 319 39.07 33.70 18.89
CA TYR A 319 39.55 32.96 20.04
C TYR A 319 41.05 32.64 19.98
N ILE A 320 41.55 32.32 18.79
CA ILE A 320 42.97 32.09 18.53
C ILE A 320 43.76 33.39 18.63
N GLN A 321 43.23 34.50 18.12
CA GLN A 321 43.86 35.82 18.18
C GLN A 321 43.98 36.31 19.63
N ASP A 322 42.92 36.19 20.43
CA ASP A 322 42.93 36.60 21.83
C ASP A 322 43.89 35.72 22.68
N LEU A 323 44.01 34.42 22.36
CA LEU A 323 45.04 33.53 22.94
C LEU A 323 46.46 33.96 22.55
N ALA A 324 46.68 34.32 21.28
CA ALA A 324 47.96 34.79 20.78
C ALA A 324 48.35 36.15 21.43
N ASP A 325 47.41 37.10 21.50
CA ASP A 325 47.63 38.42 22.11
C ASP A 325 47.89 38.31 23.64
N TYR A 326 47.28 37.35 24.33
CA TYR A 326 47.59 37.06 25.74
C TYR A 326 49.02 36.53 25.90
N VAL A 327 49.43 35.57 25.07
CA VAL A 327 50.78 34.99 25.10
C VAL A 327 51.83 36.03 24.70
N ASP A 328 51.60 36.80 23.64
CA ASP A 328 52.48 37.89 23.20
C ASP A 328 52.53 39.05 24.19
N GLY A 329 51.41 39.37 24.86
CA GLY A 329 51.34 40.35 25.95
C GLY A 329 52.17 39.95 27.16
N THR A 330 52.16 38.66 27.53
CA THR A 330 53.06 38.14 28.58
C THR A 330 54.54 38.17 28.17
N LEU A 331 54.85 38.06 26.89
CA LEU A 331 56.23 38.17 26.37
C LEU A 331 56.71 39.62 26.29
N ARG A 332 55.85 40.58 25.90
CA ARG A 332 56.19 42.01 25.78
C ARG A 332 56.26 42.76 27.12
N ALA A 333 55.55 42.29 28.15
CA ALA A 333 55.65 42.83 29.51
C ALA A 333 56.94 42.40 30.26
N GLY A 334 57.77 41.54 29.64
CA GLY A 334 59.02 41.03 30.18
C GLY A 334 60.20 42.01 30.16
N GLY A 335 60.02 43.19 30.75
CA GLY A 335 61.12 44.03 31.22
C GLY A 335 61.53 43.59 32.63
N SER A 336 62.59 42.80 32.73
CA SER A 336 63.44 42.55 33.91
C SER A 336 62.89 41.88 35.19
N ASN A 337 61.70 41.28 35.24
CA ASN A 337 61.42 40.28 36.27
C ASN A 337 60.40 39.23 35.82
N ARG A 338 60.54 38.00 36.37
CA ARG A 338 59.82 36.76 35.98
C ARG A 338 58.37 37.01 35.50
N PRO A 339 57.95 36.41 34.36
CA PRO A 339 56.60 36.57 33.86
C PRO A 339 55.60 35.94 34.84
N GLN A 340 54.90 36.75 35.63
CA GLN A 340 53.70 36.30 36.31
C GLN A 340 52.56 36.30 35.30
N VAL A 341 52.38 35.15 34.66
CA VAL A 341 51.15 34.81 33.95
C VAL A 341 50.02 34.94 34.96
N ASP A 342 49.07 35.85 34.74
CA ASP A 342 47.91 36.03 35.62
C ASP A 342 46.89 34.93 35.31
N PRO A 343 46.88 33.81 36.05
CA PRO A 343 46.13 32.60 35.67
C PRO A 343 44.62 32.83 35.72
N VAL A 344 44.19 33.86 36.46
CA VAL A 344 42.78 34.24 36.63
C VAL A 344 42.22 34.82 35.33
N ARG A 345 42.99 35.64 34.60
CA ARG A 345 42.56 36.23 33.32
C ARG A 345 42.44 35.18 32.21
N MET A 346 43.42 34.27 32.11
CA MET A 346 43.35 33.15 31.16
C MET A 346 42.15 32.25 31.45
N LYS A 347 41.93 31.95 32.73
CA LYS A 347 40.78 31.14 33.15
C LYS A 347 39.45 31.80 32.81
N GLN A 348 39.27 33.09 33.10
CA GLN A 348 38.06 33.84 32.74
C GLN A 348 37.80 33.84 31.22
N TYR A 349 38.85 33.98 30.42
CA TYR A 349 38.75 33.96 28.96
C TYR A 349 38.34 32.57 28.45
N VAL A 350 39.01 31.52 28.91
CA VAL A 350 38.67 30.13 28.57
C VAL A 350 37.25 29.78 29.04
N ASP A 351 36.85 30.23 30.22
CA ASP A 351 35.49 30.06 30.76
C ASP A 351 34.45 30.80 29.89
N SER A 352 34.77 32.00 29.38
CA SER A 352 33.90 32.74 28.44
C SER A 352 33.75 32.02 27.10
N MET A 353 34.85 31.52 26.52
CA MET A 353 34.85 30.72 25.30
C MET A 353 34.01 29.43 25.47
N PHE A 354 34.18 28.72 26.59
CA PHE A 354 33.37 27.53 26.88
C PHE A 354 31.89 27.87 27.09
N SER A 355 31.58 29.01 27.71
CA SER A 355 30.20 29.48 27.85
C SER A 355 29.55 29.77 26.50
N ASP A 356 30.26 30.44 25.60
CA ASP A 356 29.79 30.78 24.25
C ASP A 356 29.62 29.53 23.37
N ILE A 357 30.54 28.56 23.45
CA ILE A 357 30.41 27.26 22.78
C ILE A 357 29.17 26.52 23.31
N LYS A 358 28.98 26.47 24.64
CA LYS A 358 27.81 25.83 25.26
C LYS A 358 26.49 26.48 24.84
N THR A 359 26.41 27.81 24.81
CA THR A 359 25.19 28.52 24.38
C THR A 359 24.91 28.33 22.89
N SER A 360 25.94 28.29 22.05
CA SER A 360 25.81 28.03 20.62
C SER A 360 25.32 26.60 20.33
N HIS A 361 25.85 25.61 21.04
CA HIS A 361 25.36 24.23 20.95
C HIS A 361 23.92 24.10 21.43
N ARG A 362 23.56 24.75 22.55
CA ARG A 362 22.17 24.79 23.05
C ARG A 362 21.20 25.42 22.03
N SER A 363 21.58 26.54 21.41
CA SER A 363 20.77 27.18 20.37
C SER A 363 20.59 26.29 19.14
N ARG A 364 21.66 25.62 18.70
CA ARG A 364 21.60 24.64 17.60
C ARG A 364 20.72 23.44 17.95
N GLU A 365 20.84 22.90 19.16
CA GLU A 365 19.98 21.83 19.67
C GLU A 365 18.51 22.26 19.68
N GLU A 366 18.21 23.48 20.12
CA GLU A 366 16.85 24.03 20.13
C GLU A 366 16.28 24.21 18.71
N GLN A 367 17.09 24.66 17.76
CA GLN A 367 16.71 24.75 16.35
C GLN A 367 16.42 23.37 15.75
N LEU A 368 17.29 22.38 16.00
CA LEU A 368 17.08 21.00 15.55
C LEU A 368 15.86 20.37 16.19
N ALA A 369 15.64 20.59 17.49
CA ALA A 369 14.45 20.13 18.19
C ALA A 369 13.17 20.78 17.63
N THR A 370 13.22 22.07 17.29
CA THR A 370 12.09 22.79 16.69
C THR A 370 11.81 22.30 15.28
N ALA A 371 12.83 22.10 14.46
CA ALA A 371 12.69 21.52 13.12
C ALA A 371 12.11 20.10 13.19
N ALA A 372 12.61 19.24 14.09
CA ALA A 372 12.08 17.89 14.32
C ALA A 372 10.60 17.92 14.74
N ARG A 373 10.21 18.83 15.64
CA ARG A 373 8.79 19.04 16.02
C ARG A 373 7.93 19.48 14.83
N GLN A 374 8.44 20.38 13.99
CA GLN A 374 7.73 20.85 12.80
C GLN A 374 7.57 19.72 11.76
N TYR A 375 8.61 18.92 11.50
CA TYR A 375 8.52 17.75 10.63
C TYR A 375 7.52 16.72 11.17
N LYS A 376 7.54 16.43 12.47
CA LYS A 376 6.55 15.57 13.11
C LYS A 376 5.13 16.10 12.91
N LYS A 377 4.91 17.41 13.07
CA LYS A 377 3.60 18.04 12.84
C LYS A 377 3.16 17.96 11.37
N ARG A 378 4.07 18.20 10.42
CA ARG A 378 3.80 18.05 8.98
C ARG A 378 3.43 16.60 8.64
N MET A 379 4.15 15.64 9.20
CA MET A 379 3.90 14.22 8.99
C MET A 379 2.53 13.81 9.55
N GLN A 380 2.18 14.24 10.76
CA GLN A 380 0.85 14.02 11.34
C GLN A 380 -0.27 14.62 10.48
N ASN A 381 -0.06 15.82 9.91
CA ASN A 381 -1.04 16.42 9.01
C ASN A 381 -1.19 15.64 7.70
N LEU A 382 -0.11 15.07 7.18
CA LEU A 382 -0.15 14.21 6.00
C LEU A 382 -0.92 12.92 6.28
N VAL A 383 -0.68 12.28 7.43
CA VAL A 383 -1.44 11.11 7.89
C VAL A 383 -2.94 11.41 7.98
N LYS A 384 -3.33 12.55 8.57
CA LYS A 384 -4.75 12.97 8.63
C LYS A 384 -5.37 13.16 7.24
N LYS A 385 -4.63 13.74 6.29
CA LYS A 385 -5.08 13.87 4.90
C LYS A 385 -5.24 12.50 4.25
N HIS A 386 -4.28 11.60 4.47
CA HIS A 386 -4.33 10.22 3.98
C HIS A 386 -5.54 9.47 4.54
N GLU A 387 -5.83 9.59 5.83
CA GLU A 387 -7.04 9.03 6.45
C GLU A 387 -8.32 9.58 5.82
N SER A 388 -8.40 10.90 5.58
CA SER A 388 -9.55 11.50 4.91
C SER A 388 -9.75 11.00 3.48
N LEU A 389 -8.65 10.80 2.75
CA LEU A 389 -8.67 10.26 1.40
C LEU A 389 -9.09 8.78 1.40
N LEU A 390 -8.61 7.99 2.36
CA LEU A 390 -9.03 6.60 2.54
C LEU A 390 -10.52 6.48 2.81
N ILE A 391 -11.08 7.38 3.63
CA ILE A 391 -12.53 7.42 3.87
C ILE A 391 -13.28 7.71 2.58
N ALA A 392 -12.85 8.70 1.79
CA ALA A 392 -13.46 9.01 0.50
C ALA A 392 -13.37 7.84 -0.49
N TYR A 393 -12.21 7.19 -0.57
CA TYR A 393 -11.99 6.00 -1.38
C TYR A 393 -12.93 4.86 -0.98
N ARG A 394 -13.04 4.58 0.32
CA ARG A 394 -13.98 3.58 0.86
C ARG A 394 -15.42 3.89 0.46
N MET A 395 -15.88 5.13 0.64
CA MET A 395 -17.25 5.51 0.28
C MET A 395 -17.51 5.31 -1.22
N GLN A 396 -16.54 5.68 -2.06
CA GLN A 396 -16.65 5.48 -3.51
C GLN A 396 -16.69 3.99 -3.88
N ARG A 397 -15.84 3.16 -3.25
CA ARG A 397 -15.80 1.71 -3.47
C ARG A 397 -17.10 1.03 -3.04
N GLU A 398 -17.65 1.41 -1.89
CA GLU A 398 -18.96 0.94 -1.42
C GLU A 398 -20.09 1.35 -2.38
N GLN A 399 -20.06 2.57 -2.92
CA GLN A 399 -21.02 3.02 -3.94
C GLN A 399 -20.93 2.19 -5.22
N ILE A 400 -19.73 1.92 -5.73
CA ILE A 400 -19.51 1.08 -6.91
C ILE A 400 -20.02 -0.35 -6.66
N LEU A 401 -19.71 -0.93 -5.51
CA LEU A 401 -20.19 -2.27 -5.13
C LEU A 401 -21.71 -2.33 -4.97
N SER A 402 -22.35 -1.22 -4.54
CA SER A 402 -23.80 -1.14 -4.38
C SER A 402 -24.56 -0.95 -5.70
N LEU A 403 -23.90 -0.37 -6.72
CA LEU A 403 -24.44 -0.26 -8.05
C LEU A 403 -24.36 -1.64 -8.71
N ALA A 404 -25.51 -2.21 -9.07
CA ALA A 404 -25.64 -3.58 -9.60
C ALA A 404 -24.96 -3.84 -10.98
N ASN A 405 -24.10 -2.92 -11.44
CA ASN A 405 -23.34 -3.06 -12.67
C ASN A 405 -22.01 -3.76 -12.35
N HIS A 406 -21.97 -5.08 -12.50
CA HIS A 406 -20.79 -5.92 -12.27
C HIS A 406 -19.60 -5.67 -13.22
N ASP A 407 -19.71 -4.72 -14.15
CA ASP A 407 -18.67 -4.41 -15.15
C ASP A 407 -17.58 -3.45 -14.65
N VAL A 408 -17.76 -2.82 -13.48
CA VAL A 408 -16.79 -1.84 -12.96
C VAL A 408 -16.00 -2.45 -11.81
N ASP A 409 -14.68 -2.63 -12.03
CA ASP A 409 -13.75 -3.04 -10.98
C ASP A 409 -13.72 -1.99 -9.85
N PRO A 410 -14.10 -2.35 -8.61
CA PRO A 410 -14.06 -1.45 -7.46
C PRO A 410 -12.62 -1.08 -7.02
N GLY A 411 -11.61 -1.74 -7.57
CA GLY A 411 -10.20 -1.53 -7.25
C GLY A 411 -9.74 -2.23 -5.97
N PRO A 412 -8.44 -2.09 -5.64
CA PRO A 412 -7.79 -2.83 -4.57
C PRO A 412 -8.39 -2.50 -3.18
N PRO A 413 -8.53 -3.49 -2.28
CA PRO A 413 -9.12 -3.27 -0.97
C PRO A 413 -8.28 -2.31 -0.09
N GLU A 414 -8.96 -1.63 0.85
CA GLU A 414 -8.43 -0.53 1.69
C GLU A 414 -7.11 -0.82 2.42
N HIS A 415 -6.83 -2.08 2.77
CA HIS A 415 -5.59 -2.47 3.45
C HIS A 415 -4.32 -2.26 2.58
N HIS A 416 -4.45 -2.18 1.25
CA HIS A 416 -3.30 -1.91 0.37
C HIS A 416 -2.73 -0.51 0.57
N PHE A 417 -3.49 0.39 1.19
CA PHE A 417 -3.13 1.78 1.40
C PHE A 417 -2.89 2.10 2.87
N SER A 418 -2.85 1.12 3.78
CA SER A 418 -2.53 1.40 5.19
C SER A 418 -1.07 1.81 5.35
N ILE A 419 -0.82 2.88 6.12
CA ILE A 419 0.52 3.27 6.55
C ILE A 419 1.00 2.22 7.56
N THR A 420 2.26 1.78 7.46
CA THR A 420 2.84 0.76 8.36
C THR A 420 3.71 1.36 9.46
N ASP A 421 4.07 2.64 9.37
CA ASP A 421 4.99 3.29 10.32
C ASP A 421 4.39 3.41 11.73
N PRO A 422 4.93 2.69 12.73
CA PRO A 422 4.37 2.63 14.08
C PRO A 422 4.55 3.94 14.86
N GLU A 423 5.51 4.80 14.50
CA GLU A 423 5.74 6.09 15.17
C GLU A 423 4.70 7.16 14.79
N LEU A 424 4.03 6.98 13.66
CA LEU A 424 3.07 7.94 13.11
C LEU A 424 1.62 7.59 13.45
N LEU A 425 1.39 6.32 13.82
CA LEU A 425 0.07 5.79 14.07
C LEU A 425 -0.23 5.73 15.56
N SER A 426 -1.44 6.16 15.92
CA SER A 426 -2.03 5.84 17.22
C SER A 426 -2.28 4.34 17.33
N GLN A 427 -2.30 3.79 18.55
CA GLN A 427 -2.70 2.40 18.80
C GLN A 427 -4.06 2.08 18.16
N SER A 428 -5.01 3.02 18.22
CA SER A 428 -6.32 2.86 17.58
C SER A 428 -6.23 2.75 16.05
N SER A 429 -5.33 3.48 15.40
CA SER A 429 -5.14 3.37 13.94
C SER A 429 -4.44 2.07 13.53
N LEU A 430 -3.55 1.53 14.37
CA LEU A 430 -2.94 0.22 14.14
C LEU A 430 -3.98 -0.91 14.27
N GLU A 431 -4.85 -0.84 15.28
CA GLU A 431 -5.96 -1.77 15.42
C GLU A 431 -6.93 -1.68 14.24
N LEU A 432 -7.26 -0.47 13.77
CA LEU A 432 -8.06 -0.28 12.56
C LEU A 432 -7.40 -0.90 11.31
N ASN A 433 -6.08 -0.81 11.16
CA ASN A 433 -5.37 -1.45 10.06
C ASN A 433 -5.45 -2.98 10.14
N ARG A 434 -5.25 -3.57 11.32
CA ARG A 434 -5.44 -5.02 11.54
C ARG A 434 -6.86 -5.48 11.20
N LEU A 435 -7.86 -4.72 11.64
CA LEU A 435 -9.26 -5.02 11.33
C LEU A 435 -9.56 -4.91 9.82
N ARG A 436 -8.91 -3.99 9.10
CA ARG A 436 -9.02 -3.87 7.64
C ARG A 436 -8.42 -5.07 6.92
N GLU A 437 -7.26 -5.55 7.37
CA GLU A 437 -6.65 -6.78 6.84
C GLU A 437 -7.54 -8.00 7.07
N ASP A 438 -8.07 -8.15 8.29
CA ASP A 438 -8.98 -9.25 8.64
C ASP A 438 -10.28 -9.21 7.85
N LYS A 439 -10.87 -8.01 7.67
CA LYS A 439 -12.03 -7.81 6.80
C LYS A 439 -11.74 -8.28 5.38
N ALA A 440 -10.60 -7.90 4.81
CA ALA A 440 -10.24 -8.30 3.44
C ALA A 440 -9.98 -9.81 3.31
N ARG A 441 -9.34 -10.43 4.30
CA ARG A 441 -9.16 -11.90 4.36
C ARG A 441 -10.50 -12.63 4.38
N LEU A 442 -11.46 -12.13 5.17
CA LEU A 442 -12.81 -12.71 5.23
C LEU A 442 -13.59 -12.48 3.94
N GLU A 443 -13.50 -11.30 3.32
CA GLU A 443 -14.11 -11.00 2.01
C GLU A 443 -13.59 -11.95 0.92
N ALA A 444 -12.27 -12.20 0.85
CA ALA A 444 -11.66 -13.14 -0.08
C ALA A 444 -12.17 -14.58 0.14
N LYS A 445 -12.24 -15.03 1.40
CA LYS A 445 -12.78 -16.36 1.74
C LYS A 445 -14.26 -16.50 1.37
N ILE A 446 -15.05 -15.44 1.51
CA ILE A 446 -16.46 -15.42 1.08
C ILE A 446 -16.57 -15.52 -0.45
N GLN A 447 -15.73 -14.81 -1.20
CA GLN A 447 -15.71 -14.92 -2.67
C GLN A 447 -15.34 -16.34 -3.11
N GLU A 448 -14.29 -16.92 -2.53
CA GLU A 448 -13.88 -18.30 -2.82
C GLU A 448 -14.99 -19.32 -2.52
N LEU A 449 -15.70 -19.16 -1.39
CA LEU A 449 -16.84 -20.02 -1.05
C LEU A 449 -18.03 -19.83 -1.99
N LYS A 450 -18.28 -18.60 -2.46
CA LYS A 450 -19.32 -18.32 -3.47
C LYS A 450 -18.98 -18.95 -4.82
N GLU A 451 -17.72 -18.89 -5.26
CA GLU A 451 -17.25 -19.55 -6.47
C GLU A 451 -17.37 -21.07 -6.37
N LYS A 452 -16.92 -21.67 -5.26
CA LYS A 452 -17.11 -23.10 -4.98
C LYS A 452 -18.58 -23.51 -4.95
N LYS A 453 -19.46 -22.68 -4.40
CA LYS A 453 -20.90 -22.90 -4.43
C LYS A 453 -21.47 -22.82 -5.85
N SER A 454 -21.07 -21.83 -6.64
CA SER A 454 -21.46 -21.70 -8.05
C SER A 454 -21.03 -22.91 -8.88
N LEU A 455 -19.80 -23.41 -8.66
CA LEU A 455 -19.29 -24.61 -9.30
C LEU A 455 -20.08 -25.86 -8.88
N ASN A 456 -20.42 -26.00 -7.59
CA ASN A 456 -21.24 -27.11 -7.11
C ASN A 456 -22.70 -27.06 -7.60
N GLU A 457 -23.32 -25.87 -7.67
CA GLU A 457 -24.68 -25.70 -8.21
C GLU A 457 -24.73 -26.01 -9.71
N SER A 458 -23.71 -25.60 -10.48
CA SER A 458 -23.60 -25.98 -11.90
C SER A 458 -23.41 -27.49 -12.14
N THR A 459 -22.91 -28.22 -11.13
CA THR A 459 -22.77 -29.69 -11.17
C THR A 459 -24.08 -30.40 -10.78
N LEU A 460 -24.96 -29.74 -10.02
CA LEU A 460 -26.24 -30.28 -9.55
C LEU A 460 -27.42 -30.03 -10.50
N THR A 461 -27.31 -29.09 -11.44
CA THR A 461 -28.40 -28.79 -12.40
C THR A 461 -28.49 -29.74 -13.60
N SER A 462 -27.64 -30.76 -13.71
CA SER A 462 -27.63 -31.70 -14.85
C SER A 462 -28.08 -33.14 -14.54
N LYS A 463 -28.54 -33.48 -13.33
CA LYS A 463 -28.99 -34.86 -13.06
C LYS A 463 -30.30 -34.91 -12.29
N HIS A 464 -31.23 -35.68 -12.85
CA HIS A 464 -32.49 -36.09 -12.25
C HIS A 464 -32.33 -36.54 -10.78
N PRO A 465 -33.30 -36.25 -9.90
CA PRO A 465 -33.24 -36.55 -8.46
C PRO A 465 -33.59 -38.02 -8.17
N GLY A 466 -32.82 -38.97 -8.71
CA GLY A 466 -33.19 -40.39 -8.64
C GLY A 466 -32.06 -41.40 -8.44
N GLN A 467 -30.80 -41.06 -8.66
CA GLN A 467 -29.68 -41.99 -8.48
C GLN A 467 -28.49 -41.27 -7.85
N LEU A 468 -28.48 -41.21 -6.51
CA LEU A 468 -27.26 -40.98 -5.76
C LEU A 468 -26.49 -42.30 -5.77
N ASN A 469 -25.33 -42.32 -6.42
CA ASN A 469 -24.48 -43.51 -6.46
C ASN A 469 -24.18 -43.95 -5.02
N GLU A 470 -24.18 -45.26 -4.76
CA GLU A 470 -23.82 -45.85 -3.45
C GLU A 470 -22.46 -45.34 -2.97
N GLU A 471 -21.55 -45.06 -3.91
CA GLU A 471 -20.25 -44.44 -3.70
C GLU A 471 -20.35 -43.00 -3.18
N SER A 472 -21.32 -42.21 -3.65
CA SER A 472 -21.58 -40.84 -3.13
C SER A 472 -22.04 -40.89 -1.67
N TRP A 473 -22.91 -41.85 -1.34
CA TRP A 473 -23.34 -42.09 0.03
C TRP A 473 -22.23 -42.67 0.91
N ALA A 474 -21.35 -43.50 0.36
CA ALA A 474 -20.16 -43.99 1.05
C ALA A 474 -19.16 -42.86 1.35
N GLU A 475 -18.96 -41.93 0.42
CA GLU A 475 -18.12 -40.74 0.59
C GLU A 475 -18.70 -39.82 1.68
N ILE A 476 -20.00 -39.56 1.66
CA ILE A 476 -20.66 -38.75 2.71
C ILE A 476 -20.57 -39.44 4.08
N ARG A 477 -20.76 -40.76 4.15
CA ARG A 477 -20.59 -41.52 5.41
C ARG A 477 -19.13 -41.53 5.88
N LYS A 478 -18.17 -41.52 4.96
CA LYS A 478 -16.74 -41.40 5.27
C LYS A 478 -16.41 -40.01 5.80
N GLN A 479 -16.84 -38.95 5.12
CA GLN A 479 -16.68 -37.57 5.58
C GLN A 479 -17.35 -37.32 6.92
N LEU A 480 -18.53 -37.89 7.16
CA LEU A 480 -19.21 -37.78 8.45
C LEU A 480 -18.42 -38.49 9.56
N ARG A 481 -17.87 -39.67 9.29
CA ARG A 481 -17.00 -40.39 10.23
C ARG A 481 -15.70 -39.64 10.51
N GLU A 482 -15.05 -39.11 9.48
CA GLU A 482 -13.84 -38.29 9.61
C GLU A 482 -14.11 -37.00 10.37
N PHE A 483 -15.22 -36.32 10.10
CA PHE A 483 -15.65 -35.15 10.85
C PHE A 483 -15.88 -35.50 12.32
N THR A 484 -16.66 -36.55 12.60
CA THR A 484 -16.88 -36.98 14.00
C THR A 484 -15.59 -37.38 14.70
N HIS A 485 -14.67 -38.07 14.01
CA HIS A 485 -13.40 -38.49 14.59
C HIS A 485 -12.47 -37.30 14.86
N ASN A 486 -12.34 -36.37 13.91
CA ASN A 486 -11.52 -35.17 14.08
C ASN A 486 -12.07 -34.27 15.20
N THR A 487 -13.40 -34.04 15.22
CA THR A 487 -14.02 -33.26 16.31
C THR A 487 -13.87 -33.95 17.67
N GLN A 488 -13.93 -35.29 17.72
CA GLN A 488 -13.68 -36.02 18.95
C GLN A 488 -12.22 -35.87 19.40
N GLU A 489 -11.25 -36.01 18.49
CA GLU A 489 -9.83 -35.86 18.80
C GLU A 489 -9.51 -34.45 19.30
N ASP A 490 -10.07 -33.41 18.68
CA ASP A 490 -9.92 -32.02 19.13
C ASP A 490 -10.49 -31.82 20.54
N LEU A 491 -11.67 -32.36 20.82
CA LEU A 491 -12.26 -32.30 22.17
C LEU A 491 -11.45 -33.09 23.20
N GLU A 492 -10.85 -34.22 22.82
CA GLU A 492 -9.96 -34.98 23.70
C GLU A 492 -8.65 -34.24 23.98
N ARG A 493 -8.09 -33.55 22.97
CA ARG A 493 -6.93 -32.66 23.14
C ARG A 493 -7.26 -31.50 24.06
N GLU A 494 -8.36 -30.78 23.83
CA GLU A 494 -8.81 -29.69 24.70
C GLU A 494 -9.05 -30.19 26.13
N ARG A 495 -9.70 -31.33 26.29
CA ARG A 495 -9.92 -31.96 27.60
C ARG A 495 -8.59 -32.28 28.30
N SER A 496 -7.59 -32.80 27.59
CA SER A 496 -6.27 -33.11 28.15
C SER A 496 -5.49 -31.85 28.56
N GLN A 497 -5.61 -30.77 27.78
CA GLN A 497 -5.01 -29.47 28.09
C GLN A 497 -5.66 -28.83 29.31
N LEU A 498 -7.00 -28.85 29.37
CA LEU A 498 -7.76 -28.35 30.51
C LEU A 498 -7.45 -29.15 31.78
N LEU A 499 -7.33 -30.48 31.69
CA LEU A 499 -6.92 -31.31 32.81
C LEU A 499 -5.50 -30.97 33.29
N SER A 500 -4.55 -30.82 32.38
CA SER A 500 -3.17 -30.42 32.73
C SER A 500 -3.15 -29.05 33.43
N ARG A 501 -3.91 -28.09 32.92
CA ARG A 501 -4.04 -26.77 33.52
C ARG A 501 -4.70 -26.81 34.89
N ALA A 502 -5.72 -27.66 35.07
CA ALA A 502 -6.38 -27.85 36.35
C ALA A 502 -5.42 -28.45 37.39
N VAL A 503 -4.62 -29.46 37.02
CA VAL A 503 -3.61 -30.05 37.91
C VAL A 503 -2.59 -29.00 38.37
N VAL A 504 -2.05 -28.20 37.44
CA VAL A 504 -1.11 -27.13 37.80
C VAL A 504 -1.76 -26.08 38.71
N ALA A 505 -3.02 -25.73 38.47
CA ALA A 505 -3.75 -24.81 39.34
C ALA A 505 -3.98 -25.41 40.74
N GLU A 506 -4.29 -26.70 40.84
CA GLU A 506 -4.42 -27.41 42.11
C GLU A 506 -3.08 -27.43 42.88
N GLU A 507 -1.95 -27.68 42.20
CA GLU A 507 -0.62 -27.60 42.78
C GLU A 507 -0.30 -26.19 43.30
N GLN A 508 -0.57 -25.15 42.51
CA GLN A 508 -0.37 -23.76 42.94
C GLN A 508 -1.20 -23.41 44.19
N VAL A 509 -2.44 -23.88 44.27
CA VAL A 509 -3.29 -23.68 45.45
C VAL A 509 -2.71 -24.44 46.66
N ALA A 510 -2.20 -25.65 46.47
CA ALA A 510 -1.53 -26.40 47.54
C ALA A 510 -0.25 -25.70 48.04
N GLU A 511 0.57 -25.14 47.14
CA GLU A 511 1.75 -24.35 47.48
C GLU A 511 1.37 -23.08 48.27
N LEU A 512 0.35 -22.36 47.83
CA LEU A 512 -0.16 -21.18 48.54
C LEU A 512 -0.71 -21.54 49.92
N GLN A 513 -1.43 -22.66 50.03
CA GLN A 513 -1.92 -23.17 51.31
C GLN A 513 -0.77 -23.51 52.25
N GLU A 514 0.26 -24.22 51.76
CA GLU A 514 1.44 -24.54 52.55
C GLU A 514 2.22 -23.29 52.97
N TYR A 515 2.33 -22.29 52.08
CA TYR A 515 2.91 -21.00 52.40
C TYR A 515 2.12 -20.30 53.53
N VAL A 516 0.79 -20.23 53.40
CA VAL A 516 -0.08 -19.67 54.44
C VAL A 516 0.12 -20.42 55.75
N ASP A 517 0.11 -21.75 55.76
CA ASP A 517 0.26 -22.54 56.98
C ASP A 517 1.63 -22.32 57.65
N LYS A 518 2.73 -22.31 56.88
CA LYS A 518 4.09 -22.02 57.36
C LYS A 518 4.18 -20.61 57.95
N HIS A 519 3.64 -19.61 57.24
CA HIS A 519 3.78 -18.21 57.62
C HIS A 519 2.80 -17.80 58.72
N LEU A 520 1.58 -18.35 58.76
CA LEU A 520 0.59 -18.08 59.80
C LEU A 520 1.11 -18.53 61.17
N GLY A 521 1.77 -19.68 61.26
CA GLY A 521 2.43 -20.15 62.48
C GLY A 521 3.53 -19.19 62.94
N ARG A 522 4.40 -18.76 62.02
CA ARG A 522 5.48 -17.78 62.29
C ARG A 522 4.93 -16.42 62.72
N TYR A 523 3.91 -15.90 62.04
CA TYR A 523 3.26 -14.65 62.42
C TYR A 523 2.59 -14.75 63.78
N LYS A 524 1.91 -15.86 64.10
CA LYS A 524 1.37 -16.08 65.44
C LYS A 524 2.47 -16.08 66.51
N GLN A 525 3.61 -16.74 66.25
CA GLN A 525 4.75 -16.74 67.16
C GLN A 525 5.37 -15.35 67.33
N GLU A 526 5.55 -14.60 66.24
CA GLU A 526 6.11 -13.24 66.29
C GLU A 526 5.14 -12.27 66.98
N ILE A 527 3.84 -12.37 66.72
CA ILE A 527 2.80 -11.62 67.44
C ILE A 527 2.86 -11.95 68.93
N MET A 528 3.03 -13.22 69.32
CA MET A 528 3.22 -13.60 70.72
C MET A 528 4.53 -13.03 71.30
N ARG A 529 5.64 -13.07 70.56
CA ARG A 529 6.93 -12.50 70.97
C ARG A 529 6.84 -10.99 71.18
N LEU A 530 6.23 -10.27 70.25
CA LEU A 530 6.01 -8.84 70.31
C LEU A 530 5.06 -8.46 71.46
N ARG A 531 3.98 -9.24 71.68
CA ARG A 531 3.10 -9.06 72.84
C ARG A 531 3.81 -9.27 74.17
N LYS A 532 4.72 -10.25 74.24
CA LYS A 532 5.56 -10.50 75.42
C LYS A 532 6.55 -9.36 75.69
N LEU A 533 7.15 -8.80 74.63
CA LEU A 533 8.00 -7.60 74.73
C LEU A 533 7.22 -6.35 75.17
N LEU A 534 5.96 -6.24 74.78
CA LEU A 534 5.07 -5.13 75.15
C LEU A 534 4.40 -5.30 76.53
N GLY A 535 4.68 -6.39 77.26
CA GLY A 535 4.16 -6.62 78.61
C GLY A 535 2.64 -6.89 78.71
N ASN A 536 1.97 -7.14 77.57
CA ASN A 536 0.53 -7.42 77.54
C ASN A 536 0.25 -8.93 77.67
N GLU A 537 0.46 -9.50 78.86
CA GLU A 537 -0.09 -10.81 79.25
C GLU A 537 -1.52 -10.63 79.80
N GLY A 538 -2.48 -10.42 78.90
CA GLY A 538 -3.91 -10.38 79.21
C GLY A 538 -4.71 -11.37 78.36
N PRO A 539 -5.76 -12.02 78.90
CA PRO A 539 -6.49 -13.07 78.21
C PRO A 539 -7.35 -12.53 77.05
N ARG A 540 -7.44 -13.38 76.04
CA ARG A 540 -8.17 -13.27 74.76
C ARG A 540 -9.52 -12.53 74.87
N ALA A 541 -9.67 -11.44 74.11
CA ALA A 541 -10.99 -11.00 73.65
C ALA A 541 -11.47 -11.90 72.51
N PHE A 542 -12.56 -12.62 72.76
CA PHE A 542 -13.40 -13.25 71.74
C PHE A 542 -13.89 -12.20 70.75
N SER A 543 -13.53 -12.34 69.47
CA SER A 543 -14.30 -11.91 68.29
C SER A 543 -13.42 -12.20 67.06
N ALA A 544 -13.78 -12.94 66.02
CA ALA A 544 -15.02 -13.58 65.66
C ALA A 544 -14.66 -14.98 65.16
N ASP A 545 -15.22 -15.98 65.83
CA ASP A 545 -15.41 -17.30 65.25
C ASP A 545 -16.69 -17.23 64.40
N ASN A 546 -16.73 -18.02 63.34
CA ASN A 546 -17.83 -18.18 62.37
C ASN A 546 -18.10 -17.04 61.38
N SER A 547 -17.48 -17.19 60.21
CA SER A 547 -18.29 -17.32 59.00
C SER A 547 -17.68 -18.38 58.07
N HIS A 548 -18.24 -19.59 58.21
CA HIS A 548 -18.40 -20.61 57.17
C HIS A 548 -17.15 -21.25 56.56
N SER A 549 -16.67 -22.30 57.23
CA SER A 549 -16.27 -23.53 56.54
C SER A 549 -17.49 -24.17 55.88
N LEU A 550 -17.98 -23.59 54.79
CA LEU A 550 -18.89 -24.30 53.90
C LEU A 550 -18.05 -25.22 53.03
N LEU A 551 -17.96 -26.46 53.51
CA LEU A 551 -17.74 -27.66 52.73
C LEU A 551 -18.55 -27.59 51.43
N LEU A 552 -17.96 -27.05 50.36
CA LEU A 552 -18.33 -27.41 49.00
C LEU A 552 -17.59 -28.70 48.66
N ARG A 553 -18.14 -29.74 49.27
CA ARG A 553 -18.06 -31.13 48.85
C ARG A 553 -18.57 -31.16 47.40
N THR A 554 -17.67 -31.06 46.44
CA THR A 554 -17.97 -31.40 45.06
C THR A 554 -18.27 -32.89 45.02
N THR A 555 -19.56 -33.16 45.00
CA THR A 555 -20.25 -34.29 44.40
C THR A 555 -19.36 -35.18 43.53
N LYS A 556 -18.94 -36.30 44.12
CA LYS A 556 -18.79 -37.56 43.39
C LYS A 556 -20.19 -37.94 42.89
N ARG A 557 -20.49 -37.70 41.61
CA ARG A 557 -21.59 -38.39 40.93
C ARG A 557 -21.27 -38.60 39.45
N ASN A 558 -21.21 -39.88 39.12
CA ASN A 558 -21.53 -40.49 37.85
C ASN A 558 -20.49 -40.37 36.74
N SER A 559 -19.52 -41.28 36.79
CA SER A 559 -19.22 -42.12 35.65
C SER A 559 -20.52 -42.72 35.08
N HIS A 560 -21.01 -42.13 34.00
CA HIS A 560 -21.83 -42.87 33.05
C HIS A 560 -20.97 -43.19 31.84
N GLU A 561 -21.02 -44.46 31.48
CA GLU A 561 -20.66 -45.03 30.21
C GLU A 561 -21.09 -44.11 29.07
N MET A 562 -20.16 -43.79 28.17
CA MET A 562 -20.20 -43.93 26.71
C MET A 562 -18.92 -43.33 26.12
#